data_AF-A0A0L0UQE4-F1
#
_entry.id   AF-A0A0L0UQE4-F1
#
_cell.length_a   1.000
_cell.length_b   1.000
_cell.length_c   1.000
_cell.angle_alpha   90.00
_cell.angle_beta   90.00
_cell.angle_gamma   90.00
#
_symmetry.space_group_name_H-M   'P 1'
#
loop_
_entity.id
_entity.type
_entity.pdbx_description
1 polymer ?
#
loop_
_entity_poly.entity_id
_entity_poly.type
_entity_poly.pdbx_seq_one_letter_code
_entity_poly.pdbx_strand_id
1 'polypeptide(L)'
;MIFISHLHADYHCGLPSLLAERSKLDNCVPLALISQYGIYLYLSKKLVLDPLGLSMGRVQWFNSKHLLKNSDKRSHTITSSKLDIETVPVNHWGKCFGVCIEQKTQSWKIV
;
A
#
# COMPACT_ATOMS: atom_id res chain seq x y z
N MET A 1 -4.69 -2.33 -5.93
CA MET A 1 -3.64 -1.88 -4.99
C MET A 1 -3.34 -0.43 -5.32
N ILE A 2 -3.10 0.42 -4.31
CA ILE A 2 -2.53 1.75 -4.47
C ILE A 2 -1.21 1.79 -3.70
N PHE A 3 -0.17 2.37 -4.31
CA PHE A 3 1.12 2.60 -3.68
C PHE A 3 1.44 4.09 -3.69
N ILE A 4 1.87 4.62 -2.55
CA ILE A 4 2.35 6.01 -2.41
C ILE A 4 3.82 5.98 -1.98
N SER A 5 4.68 6.49 -2.86
CA SER A 5 6.15 6.44 -2.69
C SER A 5 6.64 7.31 -1.52
N HIS A 6 6.11 8.54 -1.39
CA HIS A 6 6.52 9.50 -0.37
C HIS A 6 5.44 10.53 -0.02
N LEU A 7 5.77 11.44 0.91
CA LEU A 7 4.83 12.35 1.57
C LEU A 7 4.64 13.70 0.85
N HIS A 8 5.12 13.88 -0.38
CA HIS A 8 4.80 15.11 -1.11
C HIS A 8 3.34 15.11 -1.57
N ALA A 9 2.71 16.28 -1.48
CA ALA A 9 1.26 16.43 -1.63
C ALA A 9 0.74 15.99 -2.99
N ASP A 10 1.51 16.25 -4.05
CA ASP A 10 1.24 15.85 -5.43
C ASP A 10 1.06 14.33 -5.63
N TYR A 11 1.57 13.50 -4.71
CA TYR A 11 1.42 12.03 -4.76
C TYR A 11 0.19 11.50 -4.02
N HIS A 12 -0.47 12.29 -3.16
CA HIS A 12 -1.50 11.74 -2.27
C HIS A 12 -2.67 12.68 -1.95
N CYS A 13 -2.64 13.95 -2.37
CA CYS A 13 -3.70 14.91 -2.05
C CYS A 13 -5.07 14.52 -2.63
N GLY A 14 -5.10 13.81 -3.77
CA GLY A 14 -6.33 13.29 -4.38
C GLY A 14 -6.82 11.95 -3.80
N LEU A 15 -6.03 11.31 -2.93
CA LEU A 15 -6.36 9.99 -2.39
C LEU A 15 -7.66 9.98 -1.58
N PRO A 16 -7.97 10.95 -0.69
CA PRO A 16 -9.23 10.96 0.04
C PRO A 16 -10.45 10.98 -0.89
N SER A 17 -10.47 11.86 -1.89
CA SER A 17 -11.58 11.95 -2.85
C SER A 17 -11.75 10.65 -3.63
N LEU A 18 -10.65 10.04 -4.07
CA LEU A 18 -10.69 8.73 -4.75
C LEU A 18 -11.29 7.63 -3.84
N LEU A 19 -10.88 7.58 -2.57
CA LEU A 19 -11.39 6.59 -1.62
C LEU A 19 -12.87 6.84 -1.27
N ALA A 20 -13.29 8.10 -1.19
CA ALA A 20 -14.69 8.49 -0.96
C ALA A 20 -15.59 8.12 -2.14
N GLU A 21 -15.16 8.32 -3.39
CA GLU A 21 -15.94 7.84 -4.55
C GLU A 21 -15.96 6.32 -4.62
N ARG A 22 -14.83 5.66 -4.36
CA ARG A 22 -14.76 4.20 -4.31
C ARG A 22 -15.69 3.61 -3.24
N SER A 23 -15.87 4.27 -2.11
CA SER A 23 -16.71 3.74 -1.03
C SER A 23 -18.20 3.73 -1.38
N LYS A 24 -18.63 4.50 -2.38
CA LYS A 24 -20.00 4.48 -2.92
C LYS A 24 -20.27 3.26 -3.81
N LEU A 25 -19.24 2.57 -4.26
CA LEU A 25 -19.37 1.38 -5.10
C LEU A 25 -19.69 0.14 -4.24
N ASP A 26 -20.67 -0.64 -4.69
CA ASP A 26 -21.00 -1.94 -4.08
C ASP A 26 -20.05 -3.06 -4.54
N ASN A 27 -19.98 -4.14 -3.75
CA ASN A 27 -19.25 -5.38 -4.06
C ASN A 27 -17.74 -5.21 -4.41
N CYS A 28 -17.10 -4.16 -3.91
CA CYS A 28 -15.67 -3.97 -4.10
C CYS A 28 -14.84 -4.87 -3.19
N VAL A 29 -13.90 -5.63 -3.77
CA VAL A 29 -12.84 -6.30 -3.00
C VAL A 29 -12.01 -5.27 -2.21
N PRO A 30 -11.49 -5.63 -1.01
CA PRO A 30 -10.65 -4.75 -0.22
C PRO A 30 -9.46 -4.21 -1.03
N LEU A 31 -9.23 -2.91 -0.93
CA LEU A 31 -8.12 -2.24 -1.59
C LEU A 31 -6.89 -2.24 -0.69
N ALA A 32 -5.83 -2.91 -1.12
CA ALA A 32 -4.52 -2.76 -0.48
C ALA A 32 -3.95 -1.36 -0.76
N LEU A 33 -3.67 -0.60 0.29
CA LEU A 33 -2.99 0.70 0.28
C LEU A 33 -1.61 0.55 0.91
N ILE A 34 -0.56 0.63 0.11
CA ILE A 34 0.82 0.58 0.58
C ILE A 34 1.35 2.01 0.65
N SER A 35 1.63 2.48 1.85
CA SER A 35 2.09 3.86 2.02
C SER A 35 2.86 4.05 3.33
N GLN A 36 3.55 5.19 3.45
CA GLN A 36 4.15 5.60 4.71
C GLN A 36 3.07 5.93 5.75
N TYR A 37 3.41 5.79 7.03
CA TYR A 37 2.52 6.09 8.16
C TYR A 37 1.94 7.51 8.14
N GLY A 38 2.68 8.50 7.62
CA GLY A 38 2.17 9.86 7.46
C GLY A 38 0.91 9.95 6.60
N ILE A 39 0.81 9.13 5.54
CA ILE A 39 -0.40 9.05 4.70
C ILE A 39 -1.56 8.44 5.49
N TYR A 40 -1.31 7.39 6.26
CA TYR A 40 -2.34 6.79 7.11
C TYR A 40 -2.90 7.80 8.11
N LEU A 41 -2.03 8.57 8.78
CA LEU A 41 -2.46 9.65 9.68
C LEU A 41 -3.25 10.74 8.94
N TYR A 42 -2.80 11.15 7.75
CA TYR A 42 -3.50 12.13 6.92
C TYR A 42 -4.93 11.66 6.57
N LEU A 43 -5.08 10.42 6.08
CA LEU A 43 -6.38 9.83 5.78
C LEU A 43 -7.23 9.65 7.05
N SER A 44 -6.61 9.28 8.17
CA SER A 44 -7.31 9.12 9.45
C SER A 44 -7.95 10.42 9.93
N LYS A 45 -7.31 11.56 9.69
CA LYS A 45 -7.90 12.89 9.96
C LYS A 45 -9.06 13.21 9.03
N LYS A 46 -9.02 12.72 7.78
CA LYS A 46 -10.07 12.93 6.78
C LYS A 46 -11.28 12.01 6.94
N LEU A 47 -11.12 10.85 7.61
CA LEU A 47 -12.22 9.93 7.92
C LEU A 47 -13.37 10.57 8.72
N VAL A 48 -13.09 11.63 9.48
CA VAL A 48 -14.11 12.38 10.23
C VAL A 48 -15.09 13.08 9.29
N LEU A 49 -14.65 13.41 8.07
CA LEU A 49 -15.42 14.13 7.07
C LEU A 49 -16.08 13.20 6.06
N ASP A 50 -15.35 12.18 5.60
CA ASP A 50 -15.78 11.31 4.50
C ASP A 50 -15.59 9.81 4.82
N PRO A 51 -16.49 8.93 4.34
CA PRO A 51 -16.35 7.49 4.50
C PRO A 51 -15.27 6.95 3.54
N LEU A 52 -14.01 6.96 3.96
CA LEU A 52 -12.87 6.51 3.13
C LEU A 52 -12.70 4.97 3.08
N GLY A 53 -13.56 4.21 3.76
CA GLY A 53 -13.51 2.74 3.76
C GLY A 53 -12.41 2.11 4.62
N LEU A 54 -11.63 2.89 5.37
CA LEU A 54 -10.58 2.38 6.28
C LEU A 54 -11.18 1.61 7.48
N SER A 55 -12.21 2.15 8.14
CA SER A 55 -12.87 1.51 9.30
C SER A 55 -13.74 0.32 8.91
N MET A 56 -14.22 0.27 7.67
CA MET A 56 -15.09 -0.79 7.15
C MET A 56 -14.32 -1.98 6.56
N GLY A 57 -12.99 -1.99 6.67
CA GLY A 57 -12.14 -3.02 6.06
C GLY A 57 -12.12 -3.01 4.52
N ARG A 58 -12.71 -1.99 3.88
CA ARG A 58 -12.69 -1.81 2.41
C ARG A 58 -11.34 -1.32 1.89
N VAL A 59 -10.52 -0.73 2.76
CA VAL A 59 -9.13 -0.37 2.50
C VAL A 59 -8.26 -1.01 3.57
N GLN A 60 -7.30 -1.83 3.14
CA GLN A 60 -6.30 -2.46 4.00
C GLN A 60 -4.98 -1.70 3.85
N TRP A 61 -4.55 -1.03 4.91
CA TRP A 61 -3.31 -0.26 4.90
C TRP A 61 -2.10 -1.14 5.29
N PHE A 62 -1.03 -1.01 4.52
CA PHE A 62 0.26 -1.64 4.76
C PHE A 62 1.33 -0.55 4.83
N ASN A 63 2.10 -0.54 5.92
CA ASN A 63 3.19 0.41 6.10
C ASN A 63 4.36 0.06 5.20
N SER A 64 4.79 0.97 4.33
CA SER A 64 5.96 0.77 3.46
C SER A 64 7.20 0.36 4.26
N LYS A 65 7.40 0.84 5.49
CA LYS A 65 8.57 0.43 6.30
C LYS A 65 8.57 -1.06 6.67
N HIS A 66 7.41 -1.70 6.75
CA HIS A 66 7.27 -3.10 7.19
C HIS A 66 7.36 -4.09 6.02
N LEU A 67 7.39 -3.60 4.78
CA LEU A 67 7.52 -4.40 3.56
C LEU A 67 8.96 -4.41 3.03
N LEU A 68 9.97 -4.08 3.84
CA LEU A 68 11.37 -4.01 3.40
C LEU A 68 11.97 -5.42 3.27
N LYS A 69 12.66 -5.67 2.14
CA LYS A 69 13.26 -6.97 1.77
C LYS A 69 14.25 -7.56 2.79
N ASN A 70 14.82 -6.73 3.69
CA ASN A 70 15.97 -7.08 4.52
C ASN A 70 15.74 -7.00 6.05
N SER A 71 14.50 -7.00 6.53
CA SER A 71 14.26 -7.21 7.98
C SER A 71 14.16 -8.70 8.28
N ASP A 72 15.15 -9.25 8.97
CA ASP A 72 15.24 -10.62 9.51
C ASP A 72 13.97 -11.49 9.36
N LYS A 73 14.03 -12.44 8.42
CA LYS A 73 13.25 -13.71 8.34
C LYS A 73 11.71 -13.65 8.48
N ARG A 74 11.08 -12.47 8.55
CA ARG A 74 9.63 -12.27 8.50
C ARG A 74 9.29 -11.09 7.61
N SER A 75 9.77 -11.06 6.37
CA SER A 75 9.25 -10.12 5.37
C SER A 75 7.73 -10.33 5.30
N HIS A 76 6.99 -9.29 5.68
CA HIS A 76 5.53 -9.29 5.65
C HIS A 76 5.09 -9.11 4.19
N THR A 77 5.45 -10.04 3.32
CA THR A 77 5.06 -10.03 1.92
C THR A 77 3.53 -10.09 1.85
N ILE A 78 2.92 -9.17 1.11
CA ILE A 78 1.49 -9.30 0.79
C ILE A 78 1.38 -10.44 -0.23
N THR A 79 1.22 -11.66 0.25
CA THR A 79 1.01 -12.85 -0.58
C THR A 79 -0.45 -12.91 -1.00
N SER A 80 -0.79 -12.20 -2.06
CA SER A 80 -1.90 -12.65 -2.91
C SER A 80 -1.38 -13.87 -3.68
N SER A 81 -2.20 -14.92 -3.85
CA SER A 81 -1.83 -16.32 -4.22
C SER A 81 -0.70 -16.60 -5.24
N LYS A 82 -0.17 -15.61 -5.98
CA LYS A 82 0.93 -15.73 -6.93
C LYS A 82 1.89 -14.51 -6.98
N LEU A 83 1.72 -13.50 -6.13
CA LEU A 83 2.50 -12.26 -6.15
C LEU A 83 3.20 -12.03 -4.81
N ASP A 84 4.50 -11.75 -4.87
CA ASP A 84 5.28 -11.22 -3.78
C ASP A 84 5.42 -9.71 -3.96
N ILE A 85 5.06 -8.95 -2.92
CA ILE A 85 5.14 -7.49 -2.93
C ILE A 85 6.05 -7.05 -1.80
N GLU A 86 7.06 -6.25 -2.14
CA GLU A 86 8.02 -5.65 -1.21
C GLU A 86 8.26 -4.18 -1.56
N THR A 87 8.84 -3.45 -0.63
CA THR A 87 9.26 -2.05 -0.83
C THR A 87 10.76 -1.91 -0.69
N VAL A 88 11.32 -0.97 -1.43
CA VAL A 88 12.77 -0.71 -1.48
C VAL A 88 12.99 0.79 -1.23
N PRO A 89 13.90 1.19 -0.34
CA PRO A 89 14.21 2.61 -0.17
C PRO A 89 14.86 3.15 -1.44
N VAL A 90 14.51 4.37 -1.84
CA VAL A 90 15.10 5.05 -3.00
C VAL A 90 15.66 6.41 -2.61
N ASN A 91 16.68 6.87 -3.33
CA ASN A 91 17.29 8.18 -3.07
C ASN A 91 16.35 9.31 -3.52
N HIS A 92 15.95 10.16 -2.58
CA HIS A 92 15.03 11.26 -2.81
C HIS A 92 15.19 12.31 -1.70
N TRP A 93 14.69 13.52 -1.91
CA TRP A 93 14.60 14.51 -0.84
C TRP A 93 13.54 14.07 0.19
N GLY A 94 14.01 13.45 1.27
CA GLY A 94 13.16 12.82 2.28
C GLY A 94 12.91 11.34 2.04
N LYS A 95 12.17 10.73 2.96
CA LYS A 95 11.92 9.29 2.94
C LYS A 95 11.06 8.92 1.72
N CYS A 96 11.58 8.04 0.86
CA CYS A 96 10.89 7.58 -0.33
C CYS A 96 11.11 6.08 -0.53
N PHE A 97 10.12 5.43 -1.11
CA PHE A 97 10.14 4.01 -1.42
C PHE A 97 9.76 3.77 -2.88
N GLY A 98 10.36 2.75 -3.49
CA GLY A 98 9.80 2.01 -4.61
C GLY A 98 9.04 0.78 -4.13
N VAL A 99 8.31 0.16 -5.05
CA VAL A 99 7.63 -1.13 -4.84
C VAL A 99 8.18 -2.12 -5.86
N CYS A 100 8.48 -3.33 -5.41
CA CYS A 100 8.81 -4.46 -6.27
C CYS A 100 7.65 -5.46 -6.18
N ILE A 101 7.17 -5.90 -7.34
CA ILE A 101 6.07 -6.84 -7.49
C ILE A 101 6.60 -8.00 -8.33
N GLU A 102 6.78 -9.15 -7.69
CA GLU A 102 7.33 -10.34 -8.33
C GLU A 102 6.25 -11.41 -8.43
N GLN A 103 6.07 -11.97 -9.62
CA GLN A 103 5.21 -13.13 -9.79
C GLN A 103 6.02 -14.39 -9.45
N LYS A 104 5.53 -15.17 -8.48
CA LYS A 104 6.06 -16.52 -8.22
C LYS A 104 5.62 -17.45 -9.34
N THR A 105 6.36 -17.47 -10.44
CA THR A 105 6.31 -18.59 -11.39
C THR A 105 6.99 -19.78 -10.72
N GLN A 106 6.45 -20.99 -10.92
CA GLN A 106 7.06 -22.22 -10.38
C GLN A 106 8.54 -22.24 -10.78
N SER A 107 9.41 -22.27 -9.77
CA SER A 107 10.85 -22.35 -9.94
C SER A 107 11.18 -23.52 -10.87
N TRP A 108 11.94 -23.25 -11.94
CA TRP A 108 12.49 -24.29 -12.80
C TRP A 108 13.22 -25.31 -11.93
N LYS A 109 12.73 -26.55 -11.90
CA LYS A 109 13.55 -27.68 -11.46
C LYS A 109 14.50 -27.98 -12.61
N ILE A 110 15.78 -27.74 -12.41
CA ILE A 110 16.79 -28.42 -13.22
C ILE A 110 16.69 -29.89 -12.80
N VAL A 111 16.20 -30.74 -13.71
CA VAL A 111 16.21 -32.20 -13.60
C VAL A 111 17.51 -32.69 -14.23
#